data_AF-A0A958QF21-F1
#
_entry.id   AF-A0A958QF21-F1
#
_cell.length_a   1.000
_cell.length_b   1.000
_cell.length_c   1.000
_cell.angle_alpha   90.00
_cell.angle_beta   90.00
_cell.angle_gamma   90.00
#
_symmetry.space_group_name_H-M   'P 1'
#
loop_
_entity.id
_entity.type
_entity.pdbx_description
1 polymer ?
#
loop_
_entity_poly.entity_id
_entity_poly.type
_entity_poly.pdbx_seq_one_letter_code
_entity_poly.pdbx_strand_id
1 'polypeptide(L)'
;MILAHWHGDELALLHLVKPYRLATMTSTSSDGHLIDYVIRRLGGATSRGSSTRGGISALKGLVRLVKSGHMASMAVDGPKGPYHLVKPGVFELSRLTGAHIVSVGVAVSSAFKFEKSWNKTYLPLPFSKVKIYFGKPWSVVLRSDDPKAEKWAGMLARDLDDANQQASKIIAGL
;
A
#
# COMPACT_ATOMS: atom_id res chain seq x y z
N MET A 1 11.09 2.68 -4.84
CA MET A 1 10.27 1.45 -4.88
C MET A 1 8.83 1.78 -4.49
N ILE A 2 7.88 0.93 -4.86
CA ILE A 2 6.46 1.02 -4.50
C ILE A 2 6.10 -0.24 -3.72
N LEU A 3 5.77 -0.07 -2.45
CA LEU A 3 5.28 -1.12 -1.55
C LEU A 3 3.77 -1.29 -1.76
N ALA A 4 3.41 -2.26 -2.60
CA ALA A 4 2.03 -2.64 -2.88
C ALA A 4 1.50 -3.53 -1.77
N HIS A 5 0.35 -3.19 -1.21
CA HIS A 5 -0.31 -3.95 -0.13
C HIS A 5 -1.83 -3.78 -0.23
N TRP A 6 -2.58 -4.56 0.54
CA TRP A 6 -4.03 -4.37 0.65
C TRP A 6 -4.36 -3.26 1.64
N HIS A 7 -5.44 -2.52 1.40
CA HIS A 7 -5.84 -1.40 2.26
C HIS A 7 -6.10 -1.83 3.71
N GLY A 8 -6.47 -3.09 3.94
CA GLY A 8 -6.65 -3.65 5.28
C GLY A 8 -5.38 -3.67 6.14
N ASP A 9 -4.20 -3.69 5.51
CA ASP A 9 -2.90 -3.90 6.17
C ASP A 9 -2.24 -2.62 6.69
N GLU A 10 -2.76 -1.45 6.32
CA GLU A 10 -2.10 -0.15 6.53
C GLU A 10 -1.69 0.11 8.00
N LEU A 11 -2.54 -0.27 8.96
CA LEU A 11 -2.24 -0.10 10.39
C LEU A 11 -1.06 -0.96 10.84
N ALA A 12 -0.93 -2.18 10.32
CA ALA A 12 0.18 -3.06 10.62
C ALA A 12 1.51 -2.57 10.02
N LEU A 13 1.45 -1.75 8.97
CA LEU A 13 2.62 -1.23 8.25
C LEU A 13 3.14 0.11 8.78
N LEU A 14 2.48 0.76 9.74
CA LEU A 14 2.87 2.09 10.24
C LEU A 14 4.32 2.14 10.76
N HIS A 15 4.82 1.06 11.35
CA HIS A 15 6.20 0.99 11.86
C HIS A 15 7.27 1.03 10.74
N LEU A 16 6.88 0.80 9.48
CA LEU A 16 7.77 0.91 8.32
C LEU A 16 7.98 2.35 7.85
N VAL A 17 7.17 3.31 8.33
CA VAL A 17 7.15 4.69 7.81
C VAL A 17 8.53 5.35 7.90
N LYS A 18 9.15 5.34 9.09
CA LYS A 18 10.46 5.96 9.30
C LYS A 18 11.61 5.19 8.64
N PRO A 19 11.76 3.86 8.82
CA PRO A 19 12.89 3.12 8.26
C PRO A 19 12.96 3.16 6.73
N TYR A 20 11.80 3.18 6.05
CA TYR A 20 11.72 3.18 4.59
C TYR A 20 11.39 4.54 3.98
N ARG A 21 11.33 5.61 4.80
CA ARG A 21 10.95 6.97 4.37
C ARG A 21 9.69 6.96 3.51
N LEU A 22 8.63 6.35 4.03
CA LEU A 22 7.42 6.08 3.25
C LEU A 22 6.67 7.37 2.92
N ALA A 23 6.18 7.42 1.69
CA ALA A 23 5.20 8.38 1.21
C ALA A 23 3.91 7.65 0.79
N THR A 24 2.73 8.18 1.13
CA THR A 24 1.45 7.61 0.70
C THR A 24 0.45 8.67 0.26
N MET A 25 -0.65 8.24 -0.34
CA MET A 25 -1.79 9.08 -0.67
C MET A 25 -2.80 9.08 0.48
N THR A 26 -3.27 10.26 0.89
CA THR A 26 -4.35 10.38 1.89
C THR A 26 -5.53 11.16 1.31
N SER A 27 -6.73 10.86 1.81
CA SER A 27 -7.93 11.57 1.38
C SER A 27 -8.01 12.98 2.01
N THR A 28 -8.94 13.79 1.51
CA THR A 28 -9.31 15.07 2.13
C THR A 28 -10.43 14.94 3.16
N SER A 29 -10.82 13.73 3.56
CA SER A 29 -11.79 13.51 4.65
C SER A 29 -11.14 13.68 6.02
N SER A 30 -11.97 13.70 7.08
CA SER A 30 -11.50 13.73 8.47
C SER A 30 -10.58 12.55 8.79
N ASP A 31 -10.95 11.33 8.40
CA ASP A 31 -10.12 10.13 8.58
C ASP A 31 -8.80 10.25 7.81
N GLY A 32 -8.84 10.79 6.59
CA GLY A 32 -7.64 11.07 5.80
C GLY A 32 -6.74 12.13 6.45
N HIS A 33 -7.31 13.08 7.18
CA HIS A 33 -6.54 14.06 7.96
C HIS A 33 -5.86 13.41 9.18
N LEU A 34 -6.54 12.49 9.87
CA LEU A 34 -5.93 11.75 10.97
C LEU A 34 -4.73 10.91 10.50
N ILE A 35 -4.90 10.13 9.44
CA ILE A 35 -3.81 9.33 8.88
C ILE A 35 -2.67 10.22 8.36
N ASP A 36 -2.99 11.34 7.71
CA ASP A 36 -1.98 12.33 7.29
C ASP A 36 -1.14 12.84 8.46
N TYR A 37 -1.79 13.22 9.56
CA TYR A 37 -1.12 13.65 10.77
C TYR A 37 -0.20 12.56 11.35
N VAL A 38 -0.70 11.32 11.47
CA VAL A 38 0.05 10.18 12.00
C VAL A 38 1.29 9.88 11.13
N ILE A 39 1.12 9.75 9.81
CA ILE A 39 2.22 9.44 8.89
C ILE A 39 3.32 10.51 8.97
N ARG A 40 2.94 11.80 9.01
CA ARG A 40 3.90 12.91 9.14
C ARG A 40 4.63 12.88 10.49
N ARG A 41 3.93 12.58 11.58
CA ARG A 41 4.53 12.42 12.92
C ARG A 41 5.51 11.26 13.00
N LEU A 42 5.27 10.19 12.24
CA LEU A 42 6.18 9.05 12.10
C LEU A 42 7.36 9.34 11.17
N GLY A 43 7.48 10.55 10.60
CA GLY A 43 8.57 10.96 9.72
C GLY A 43 8.37 10.59 8.24
N GLY A 44 7.15 10.19 7.87
CA GLY A 44 6.75 9.97 6.49
C GLY A 44 6.25 11.22 5.79
N ALA A 45 5.88 11.05 4.53
CA ALA A 45 5.28 12.10 3.71
C ALA A 45 3.93 11.67 3.14
N THR A 46 3.12 12.65 2.76
CA THR A 46 1.81 12.38 2.16
C THR A 46 1.52 13.33 1.01
N SER A 47 0.74 12.83 0.06
CA SER A 47 0.10 13.61 -0.99
C SER A 47 -1.42 13.48 -0.85
N ARG A 48 -2.14 14.61 -0.90
CA ARG A 48 -3.58 14.63 -0.59
C ARG A 48 -4.46 14.74 -1.83
N GLY A 49 -5.62 14.10 -1.79
CA GLY A 49 -6.66 14.29 -2.81
C GLY A 49 -7.96 13.54 -2.50
N SER A 50 -9.10 14.08 -2.95
CA SER A 50 -10.40 13.44 -2.75
C SER A 50 -10.57 12.15 -3.57
N SER A 51 -11.28 11.18 -3.02
CA SER A 51 -11.54 9.87 -3.67
C SER A 51 -12.46 9.94 -4.89
N THR A 52 -13.00 11.12 -5.24
CA THR A 52 -13.91 11.31 -6.38
C THR A 52 -13.23 12.09 -7.52
N ARG A 53 -12.53 13.18 -7.21
CA ARG A 53 -11.89 14.05 -8.23
C ARG A 53 -10.40 14.32 -7.96
N GLY A 54 -9.94 14.10 -6.73
CA GLY A 54 -8.57 14.43 -6.33
C GLY A 54 -7.56 13.29 -6.44
N GLY A 55 -7.96 12.07 -6.83
CA GLY A 55 -7.05 10.93 -6.96
C GLY A 55 -5.87 11.18 -7.89
N ILE A 56 -6.09 11.89 -9.01
CA ILE A 56 -5.03 12.29 -9.95
C ILE A 56 -4.05 13.28 -9.29
N SER A 57 -4.56 14.25 -8.54
CA SER A 57 -3.73 15.24 -7.83
C SER A 57 -2.86 14.57 -6.77
N ALA A 58 -3.45 13.68 -5.98
CA ALA A 58 -2.76 12.87 -4.99
C ALA A 58 -1.67 12.02 -5.65
N LEU A 59 -1.98 11.30 -6.73
CA LEU A 59 -0.99 10.51 -7.46
C LEU A 59 0.17 11.37 -8.01
N LYS A 60 -0.12 12.55 -8.58
CA LYS A 60 0.92 13.50 -9.02
C LYS A 60 1.79 14.00 -7.86
N GLY A 61 1.21 14.16 -6.68
CA GLY A 61 1.96 14.49 -5.46
C GLY A 61 2.85 13.33 -5.03
N LEU A 62 2.34 12.10 -5.04
CA LEU A 62 3.11 10.90 -4.71
C LEU A 62 4.27 10.69 -5.70
N VAL A 63 4.06 10.91 -6.99
CA VAL A 63 5.12 10.89 -8.02
C VAL A 63 6.26 11.85 -7.66
N ARG A 64 5.94 13.07 -7.20
CA ARG A 64 6.95 14.06 -6.77
C ARG A 64 7.73 13.58 -5.54
N LEU A 65 7.04 12.96 -4.58
CA LEU A 65 7.67 12.41 -3.37
C LEU A 65 8.59 11.23 -3.70
N VAL A 66 8.17 10.35 -4.61
CA VAL A 66 9.02 9.23 -5.06
C VAL A 66 10.26 9.75 -5.78
N LYS A 67 10.10 10.74 -6.67
CA LYS A 67 11.23 11.38 -7.37
C LYS A 67 12.18 12.14 -6.43
N SER A 68 11.73 12.56 -5.25
CA SER A 68 12.59 13.15 -4.22
C SER A 68 13.23 12.13 -3.27
N GLY A 69 13.10 10.83 -3.56
CA GLY A 69 13.78 9.75 -2.84
C GLY A 69 12.94 9.05 -1.77
N HIS A 70 11.62 9.29 -1.70
CA HIS A 70 10.73 8.50 -0.84
C HIS A 70 10.38 7.16 -1.49
N MET A 71 10.14 6.14 -0.68
CA MET A 71 9.46 4.93 -1.14
C MET A 71 7.96 5.16 -1.07
N ALA A 72 7.22 4.75 -2.10
CA ALA A 72 5.76 4.81 -2.05
C ALA A 72 5.21 3.62 -1.25
N SER A 73 4.26 3.88 -0.38
CA SER A 73 3.36 2.87 0.19
C SER A 73 2.00 3.07 -0.47
N MET A 74 1.47 2.04 -1.14
CA MET A 74 0.21 2.16 -1.88
C MET A 74 -0.70 0.96 -1.65
N ALA A 75 -1.86 1.24 -1.04
CA ALA A 75 -2.97 0.30 -1.00
C ALA A 75 -3.58 0.15 -2.39
N VAL A 76 -3.47 -1.04 -2.97
CA VAL A 76 -3.73 -1.24 -4.40
C VAL A 76 -5.20 -1.42 -4.74
N ASP A 77 -6.03 -1.84 -3.79
CA ASP A 77 -7.49 -1.93 -3.90
C ASP A 77 -8.19 -0.57 -3.70
N GLY A 78 -7.45 0.45 -3.28
CA GLY A 78 -7.83 1.86 -3.23
C GLY A 78 -9.00 2.18 -2.30
N PRO A 79 -9.31 3.47 -2.07
CA PRO A 79 -10.09 3.93 -0.90
C PRO A 79 -11.57 3.54 -0.86
N LYS A 80 -12.09 2.93 -1.93
CA LYS A 80 -13.50 2.52 -2.06
C LYS A 80 -13.66 1.04 -2.42
N GLY A 81 -12.56 0.29 -2.44
CA GLY A 81 -12.56 -1.09 -2.92
C GLY A 81 -12.98 -1.23 -4.39
N PRO A 82 -13.50 -2.40 -4.79
CA PRO A 82 -13.86 -3.53 -3.93
C PRO A 82 -12.63 -4.20 -3.27
N TYR A 83 -12.90 -4.94 -2.19
CA TYR A 83 -11.88 -5.65 -1.42
C TYR A 83 -11.03 -6.55 -2.30
N HIS A 84 -9.72 -6.45 -2.18
CA HIS A 84 -8.74 -7.26 -2.90
C HIS A 84 -8.82 -7.18 -4.44
N LEU A 85 -9.32 -6.06 -4.98
CA LEU A 85 -9.28 -5.80 -6.42
C LEU A 85 -8.27 -4.71 -6.77
N VAL A 86 -7.12 -5.12 -7.33
CA VAL A 86 -6.03 -4.23 -7.72
C VAL A 86 -6.49 -3.17 -8.74
N LYS A 87 -6.15 -1.91 -8.47
CA LYS A 87 -6.43 -0.74 -9.31
C LYS A 87 -5.20 -0.30 -10.10
N PRO A 88 -5.39 0.36 -11.26
CA PRO A 88 -4.29 0.72 -12.16
C PRO A 88 -3.32 1.77 -11.61
N GLY A 89 -3.68 2.47 -10.53
CA GLY A 89 -2.87 3.57 -9.99
C GLY A 89 -1.45 3.15 -9.57
N VAL A 90 -1.26 1.90 -9.14
CA VAL A 90 0.07 1.37 -8.76
C VAL A 90 0.99 1.19 -9.97
N PHE A 91 0.44 0.71 -11.09
CA PHE A 91 1.16 0.56 -12.35
C PHE A 91 1.46 1.93 -12.97
N GLU A 92 0.51 2.86 -12.88
CA GLU A 92 0.73 4.24 -13.32
C GLU A 92 1.82 4.94 -12.52
N LEU A 93 1.85 4.73 -11.19
CA LEU A 93 2.92 5.25 -10.35
C LEU A 93 4.29 4.68 -10.77
N SER A 94 4.38 3.38 -11.02
CA SER A 94 5.60 2.73 -11.52
C SER A 94 6.03 3.34 -12.85
N ARG A 95 5.11 3.48 -13.79
CA ARG A 95 5.35 4.05 -15.13
C ARG A 95 5.86 5.49 -15.10
N LEU A 96 5.31 6.32 -14.22
CA LEU A 96 5.66 7.75 -14.12
C LEU A 96 6.96 8.01 -13.34
N THR A 97 7.35 7.08 -12.47
CA THR A 97 8.50 7.24 -11.56
C THR A 97 9.70 6.38 -11.95
N GLY A 98 9.49 5.32 -12.72
CA GLY A 98 10.48 4.26 -12.93
C GLY A 98 10.71 3.40 -11.67
N ALA A 99 9.83 3.44 -10.68
CA ALA A 99 9.99 2.67 -9.45
C ALA A 99 9.45 1.25 -9.61
N HIS A 100 10.23 0.27 -9.13
CA HIS A 100 9.79 -1.13 -9.05
C HIS A 100 8.65 -1.31 -8.05
N ILE A 101 7.66 -2.14 -8.41
CA ILE A 101 6.59 -2.59 -7.52
C ILE A 101 7.09 -3.80 -6.73
N VAL A 102 6.83 -3.81 -5.42
CA VAL A 102 7.12 -4.91 -4.50
C VAL A 102 5.82 -5.28 -3.81
N SER A 103 5.37 -6.53 -3.94
CA SER A 103 4.25 -7.04 -3.16
C SER A 103 4.66 -7.15 -1.69
N VAL A 104 3.82 -6.65 -0.80
CA VAL A 104 4.02 -6.70 0.64
C VAL A 104 2.93 -7.57 1.23
N GLY A 105 3.35 -8.70 1.79
CA GLY A 105 2.47 -9.59 2.53
C GLY A 105 2.57 -9.31 4.03
N VAL A 106 1.43 -9.34 4.72
CA VAL A 106 1.35 -9.06 6.15
C VAL A 106 0.64 -10.19 6.86
N ALA A 107 1.22 -10.64 7.96
CA ALA A 107 0.59 -11.55 8.90
C ALA A 107 0.72 -11.02 10.32
N VAL A 108 -0.32 -11.24 11.12
CA VAL A 108 -0.37 -10.81 12.51
C VAL A 108 -0.84 -11.95 13.40
N SER A 109 -0.19 -12.16 14.55
CA SER A 109 -0.52 -13.28 15.44
C SER A 109 -1.83 -13.06 16.21
N SER A 110 -2.21 -11.80 16.44
CA SER A 110 -3.49 -11.44 17.05
C SER A 110 -3.86 -10.00 16.70
N ALA A 111 -5.12 -9.77 16.36
CA ALA A 111 -5.62 -8.47 15.97
C ALA A 111 -7.11 -8.31 16.25
N PHE A 112 -7.53 -7.09 16.54
CA PHE A 112 -8.94 -6.70 16.53
C PHE A 112 -9.36 -6.34 15.10
N LYS A 113 -10.34 -7.05 14.54
CA LYS A 113 -10.80 -6.85 13.16
C LYS A 113 -12.03 -5.94 13.12
N PHE A 114 -12.02 -4.93 12.25
CA PHE A 114 -13.16 -4.08 11.99
C PHE A 114 -14.08 -4.73 10.94
N GLU A 115 -14.89 -5.71 11.36
CA GLU A 115 -15.67 -6.56 10.43
C GLU A 115 -16.66 -5.81 9.55
N LYS A 116 -17.15 -4.64 9.98
CA LYS A 116 -18.06 -3.81 9.21
C LYS A 116 -17.35 -2.94 8.16
N SER A 117 -16.02 -2.84 8.21
CA SER A 117 -15.26 -2.07 7.23
C SER A 117 -15.13 -2.84 5.92
N TRP A 118 -15.29 -2.15 4.79
CA TRP A 118 -15.21 -2.76 3.46
C TRP A 118 -13.84 -3.39 3.19
N ASN A 119 -12.78 -2.77 3.73
CA ASN A 119 -11.40 -3.21 3.55
C ASN A 119 -10.93 -4.21 4.60
N LYS A 120 -11.80 -4.60 5.54
CA LYS A 120 -11.49 -5.53 6.62
C LYS A 120 -10.22 -5.15 7.40
N THR A 121 -9.95 -3.85 7.57
CA THR A 121 -8.84 -3.36 8.39
C THR A 121 -8.84 -4.02 9.76
N TYR A 122 -7.65 -4.23 10.29
CA TYR A 122 -7.44 -4.80 11.61
C TYR A 122 -6.37 -4.00 12.36
N LEU A 123 -6.52 -3.96 13.68
CA LEU A 123 -5.55 -3.37 14.58
C LEU A 123 -4.79 -4.50 15.29
N PRO A 124 -3.48 -4.67 15.06
CA PRO A 124 -2.67 -5.63 15.81
C PRO A 124 -2.79 -5.35 17.31
N LEU A 125 -3.05 -6.40 18.12
CA LEU A 125 -3.16 -6.24 19.57
C LEU A 125 -1.78 -5.97 20.20
N PRO A 126 -1.73 -5.38 21.42
CA PRO A 126 -0.47 -5.29 22.16
C PRO A 126 0.23 -6.65 22.24
N PHE A 127 1.56 -6.64 22.09
CA PHE A 127 2.42 -7.84 22.08
C PHE A 127 2.18 -8.83 20.93
N SER A 128 1.34 -8.48 19.96
CA SER A 128 1.22 -9.29 18.74
C SER A 128 2.50 -9.26 17.92
N LYS A 129 2.80 -10.39 17.27
CA LYS A 129 3.87 -10.47 16.27
C LYS A 129 3.30 -9.99 14.94
N VAL A 130 3.95 -9.00 14.33
CA VAL A 130 3.68 -8.58 12.95
C VAL A 130 4.82 -9.10 12.07
N LYS A 131 4.51 -9.87 11.05
CA LYS A 131 5.47 -10.39 10.07
C LYS A 131 5.16 -9.81 8.71
N ILE A 132 6.20 -9.28 8.07
CA ILE A 132 6.12 -8.64 6.77
C ILE A 132 7.01 -9.43 5.82
N TYR A 133 6.44 -9.85 4.70
CA TYR A 133 7.16 -10.47 3.60
C TYR A 133 7.23 -9.48 2.44
N PHE A 134 8.44 -9.20 1.96
CA PHE A 134 8.66 -8.41 0.76
C PHE A 134 8.88 -9.35 -0.41
N GLY A 135 7.99 -9.30 -1.40
CA GLY A 135 8.12 -10.07 -2.64
C GLY A 135 9.28 -9.61 -3.50
N LYS A 136 9.52 -10.35 -4.59
CA LYS A 136 10.54 -9.96 -5.57
C LYS A 136 10.09 -8.68 -6.28
N PRO A 137 11.01 -7.70 -6.51
CA PRO A 137 10.66 -6.51 -7.26
C PRO A 137 10.25 -6.87 -8.69
N TRP A 138 9.11 -6.36 -9.13
CA TRP A 138 8.67 -6.44 -10.51
C TRP A 138 9.56 -5.62 -11.42
N SER A 139 9.62 -5.97 -12.71
CA SER A 139 10.16 -5.05 -13.71
C SER A 139 9.36 -3.74 -13.72
N VAL A 140 10.03 -2.63 -14.01
CA VAL A 140 9.36 -1.33 -14.09
C VAL A 140 8.33 -1.34 -15.22
N VAL A 141 7.18 -0.70 -15.00
CA VAL A 141 6.18 -0.51 -16.06
C VAL A 141 6.73 0.50 -17.06
N LEU A 142 6.81 0.13 -18.34
CA LEU A 142 7.38 0.98 -19.39
C LEU A 142 6.38 2.05 -19.83
N ARG A 143 6.89 3.15 -20.41
CA ARG A 143 6.02 4.21 -20.95
C ARG A 143 5.08 3.72 -22.05
N SER A 144 5.50 2.71 -22.80
CA SER A 144 4.76 2.05 -23.88
C SER A 144 3.69 1.07 -23.37
N ASP A 145 3.75 0.66 -22.10
CA ASP A 145 2.76 -0.27 -21.53
C ASP A 145 1.45 0.46 -21.23
N ASP A 146 0.33 -0.25 -21.37
CA ASP A 146 -0.96 0.19 -20.84
C ASP A 146 -1.09 -0.24 -19.36
N PRO A 147 -1.09 0.72 -18.40
CA PRO A 147 -1.26 0.43 -16.96
C PRO A 147 -2.64 -0.13 -16.61
N LYS A 148 -3.62 -0.02 -17.52
CA LYS A 148 -4.99 -0.50 -17.32
C LYS A 148 -5.20 -1.90 -17.88
N ALA A 149 -4.21 -2.49 -18.54
CA ALA A 149 -4.37 -3.84 -19.07
C ALA A 149 -4.67 -4.83 -17.92
N GLU A 150 -5.78 -5.55 -18.05
CA GLU A 150 -6.36 -6.38 -16.97
C GLU A 150 -5.37 -7.43 -16.43
N LYS A 151 -4.46 -7.92 -17.27
CA LYS A 151 -3.41 -8.88 -16.90
C LYS A 151 -2.57 -8.41 -15.71
N TRP A 152 -2.29 -7.10 -15.61
CA TRP A 152 -1.46 -6.53 -14.56
C TRP A 152 -2.10 -6.71 -13.19
N ALA A 153 -3.39 -6.39 -13.08
CA ALA A 153 -4.15 -6.50 -11.85
C ALA A 153 -4.18 -7.94 -11.33
N GLY A 154 -4.48 -8.91 -12.21
CA GLY A 154 -4.54 -10.32 -11.84
C GLY A 154 -3.18 -10.94 -11.49
N MET A 155 -2.09 -10.47 -12.10
CA MET A 155 -0.74 -10.89 -11.70
C MET A 155 -0.34 -10.30 -10.34
N LEU A 156 -0.58 -9.01 -10.10
CA LEU A 156 -0.22 -8.39 -8.81
C LEU A 156 -1.06 -8.91 -7.65
N ALA A 157 -2.35 -9.22 -7.88
CA ALA A 157 -3.20 -9.84 -6.88
C ALA A 157 -2.63 -11.19 -6.42
N ARG A 158 -2.22 -12.06 -7.35
CA ARG A 158 -1.58 -13.35 -7.04
C ARG A 158 -0.29 -13.17 -6.25
N ASP A 159 0.56 -12.23 -6.64
CA ASP A 159 1.81 -11.95 -5.93
C ASP A 159 1.60 -11.41 -4.51
N LEU A 160 0.50 -10.67 -4.27
CA LEU A 160 0.11 -10.20 -2.94
C LEU A 160 -0.44 -11.35 -2.09
N ASP A 161 -1.24 -12.24 -2.66
CA ASP A 161 -1.75 -13.42 -1.97
C ASP A 161 -0.62 -14.38 -1.59
N ASP A 162 0.31 -14.62 -2.50
CA ASP A 162 1.51 -15.41 -2.23
C ASP A 162 2.37 -14.77 -1.13
N ALA A 163 2.56 -13.46 -1.17
CA ALA A 163 3.28 -12.73 -0.13
C ALA A 163 2.60 -12.87 1.25
N ASN A 164 1.27 -12.80 1.32
CA ASN A 164 0.50 -13.01 2.55
C ASN A 164 0.65 -14.44 3.10
N GLN A 165 0.66 -15.44 2.21
CA GLN A 165 0.91 -16.83 2.60
C GLN A 165 2.32 -17.01 3.17
N GLN A 166 3.33 -16.39 2.56
CA GLN A 166 4.71 -16.42 3.08
C GLN A 166 4.80 -15.75 4.45
N ALA A 167 4.19 -14.57 4.63
CA ALA A 167 4.15 -13.89 5.92
C ALA A 167 3.47 -14.76 7.00
N SER A 168 2.39 -15.46 6.64
CA SER A 168 1.65 -16.35 7.56
C SER A 168 2.47 -17.57 7.98
N LYS A 169 3.24 -18.18 7.08
CA LYS A 169 4.15 -19.29 7.39
C LYS A 169 5.20 -18.90 8.44
N ILE A 170 5.70 -17.66 8.38
CA ILE A 170 6.67 -17.15 9.36
C ILE A 170 6.07 -17.04 10.77
N ILE A 171 4.76 -16.77 10.88
CA ILE A 171 4.07 -16.76 12.18
C ILE A 171 3.82 -18.19 12.67
N ALA A 172 3.39 -19.09 11.79
CA ALA A 172 3.06 -20.47 12.16
C ALA A 172 4.28 -21.33 12.52
N GLY A 173 5.48 -20.97 12.04
CA GLY A 173 6.74 -21.65 12.34
C GLY A 173 7.44 -21.19 13.64
N LEU A 174 6.77 -20.39 14.48
CA LEU A 174 7.26 -19.88 15.77
C LEU A 174 6.51 -20.49 16.94
#